data_AF-A0A428WJG1-F1
#
_entry.id   AF-A0A428WJG1-F1
#
_cell.length_a   1.000
_cell.length_b   1.000
_cell.length_c   1.000
_cell.angle_alpha   90.00
_cell.angle_beta   90.00
_cell.angle_gamma   90.00
#
_symmetry.space_group_name_H-M   'P 1'
#
loop_
_entity.id
_entity.type
_entity.pdbx_description
1 polymer ?
#
loop_
_entity_poly.entity_id
_entity_poly.type
_entity_poly.pdbx_seq_one_letter_code
_entity_poly.pdbx_strand_id
1 'polypeptide(L)'
;MRLPSSHTSRPSSSPFRYSSPVLATIALQVLRGGRERSGRSIEDRLPARWRIGQRLLTSRETDRLQRGSTWETSWPGHRFDGGLQSPRSEVVGVAGGIPGDSFLARVVRVLEAFKAGEGALSVSTIARRTGLHVATASRIIAALVDCELLIRDADSQVRVGLRMWEIGLRASPTLALREAALPYMEDLHATVGQHVQLSVRYGAEVLFVERLSAPQAVPNRSHLAGRLPLHVSSSGQVLLAFGPASLQTEIMSQPLARYTERTITRPEVLRPRLAEIRERGFALCAGHLHPEAQSIAVPIRRSASSVVAASLSVVLPNGRSPVALVPVLASTAHRISRALSSTYASSQDADIEL
;
A
#
# COMPACT_ATOMS: atom_id res chain seq x y z
N MET A 1 -9.37 -52.10 45.16
CA MET A 1 -9.10 -50.65 45.22
C MET A 1 -8.62 -50.24 43.84
N ARG A 2 -9.44 -49.49 43.09
CA ARG A 2 -9.24 -49.18 41.65
C ARG A 2 -8.28 -48.01 41.48
N LEU A 3 -7.30 -48.14 40.59
CA LEU A 3 -6.51 -47.04 40.02
C LEU A 3 -6.78 -46.98 38.51
N PRO A 4 -6.95 -45.80 37.89
CA PRO A 4 -7.44 -45.67 36.52
C PRO A 4 -6.32 -45.72 35.47
N SER A 5 -6.67 -46.30 34.32
CA SER A 5 -5.88 -46.44 33.10
C SER A 5 -5.69 -45.09 32.39
N SER A 6 -4.46 -44.82 31.96
CA SER A 6 -4.06 -43.68 31.12
C SER A 6 -4.59 -43.82 29.69
N HIS A 7 -5.50 -42.93 29.27
CA HIS A 7 -5.87 -42.75 27.87
C HIS A 7 -4.88 -41.79 27.18
N THR A 8 -4.14 -42.32 26.21
CA THR A 8 -3.38 -41.55 25.22
C THR A 8 -4.32 -40.99 24.16
N SER A 9 -4.57 -39.68 24.18
CA SER A 9 -5.31 -38.96 23.14
C SER A 9 -4.36 -38.35 22.10
N ARG A 10 -4.43 -38.84 20.86
CA ARG A 10 -3.86 -38.23 19.65
C ARG A 10 -4.50 -36.85 19.40
N PRO A 11 -3.75 -35.81 18.97
CA PRO A 11 -4.36 -34.57 18.52
C PRO A 11 -4.93 -34.73 17.10
N SER A 12 -6.22 -34.44 16.97
CA SER A 12 -6.95 -34.36 15.70
C SER A 12 -6.53 -33.10 14.92
N SER A 13 -6.07 -33.27 13.69
CA SER A 13 -5.82 -32.21 12.73
C SER A 13 -7.14 -31.67 12.16
N SER A 14 -7.53 -30.46 12.57
CA SER A 14 -8.56 -29.67 11.88
C SER A 14 -7.93 -28.73 10.84
N PRO A 15 -8.42 -28.66 9.59
CA PRO A 15 -7.92 -27.70 8.62
C PRO A 15 -8.47 -26.30 8.94
N PHE A 16 -7.58 -25.37 9.32
CA PHE A 16 -7.89 -23.96 9.55
C PHE A 16 -8.34 -23.30 8.24
N ARG A 17 -9.60 -22.86 8.21
CA ARG A 17 -10.14 -21.94 7.21
C ARG A 17 -9.81 -20.51 7.64
N TYR A 18 -8.95 -19.80 6.91
CA TYR A 18 -8.89 -18.34 6.94
C TYR A 18 -9.34 -17.79 5.60
N SER A 19 -10.59 -17.33 5.55
CA SER A 19 -11.09 -16.46 4.49
C SER A 19 -11.03 -15.03 5.04
N SER A 20 -10.00 -14.27 4.67
CA SER A 20 -9.89 -12.86 5.07
C SER A 20 -11.07 -12.07 4.47
N PRO A 21 -11.88 -11.37 5.28
CA PRO A 21 -12.98 -10.53 4.79
C PRO A 21 -12.49 -9.44 3.83
N VAL A 22 -11.24 -8.98 3.97
CA VAL A 22 -10.65 -7.89 3.17
C VAL A 22 -10.34 -8.35 1.74
N LEU A 23 -9.84 -9.59 1.58
CA LEU A 23 -9.64 -10.18 0.25
C LEU A 23 -10.97 -10.43 -0.45
N ALA A 24 -12.00 -10.83 0.30
CA ALA A 24 -13.35 -10.92 -0.22
C ALA A 24 -13.90 -9.54 -0.61
N THR A 25 -13.66 -8.48 0.16
CA THR A 25 -14.10 -7.11 -0.16
C THR A 25 -13.43 -6.53 -1.40
N ILE A 26 -12.12 -6.72 -1.58
CA ILE A 26 -11.40 -6.25 -2.77
C ILE A 26 -11.81 -7.07 -4.01
N ALA A 27 -11.93 -8.40 -3.88
CA ALA A 27 -12.48 -9.24 -4.94
C ALA A 27 -13.93 -8.85 -5.28
N LEU A 28 -14.76 -8.54 -4.28
CA LEU A 28 -16.13 -8.06 -4.46
C LEU A 28 -16.19 -6.65 -5.05
N GLN A 29 -15.23 -5.76 -4.81
CA GLN A 29 -15.17 -4.45 -5.47
C GLN A 29 -14.75 -4.55 -6.95
N VAL A 30 -13.84 -5.46 -7.26
CA VAL A 30 -13.48 -5.79 -8.66
C VAL A 30 -14.65 -6.48 -9.38
N LEU A 31 -15.41 -7.34 -8.69
CA LEU A 31 -16.55 -8.07 -9.27
C LEU A 31 -17.86 -7.27 -9.31
N ARG A 32 -18.15 -6.39 -8.34
CA ARG A 32 -19.37 -5.57 -8.28
C ARG A 32 -19.36 -4.37 -9.23
N GLY A 33 -18.22 -4.06 -9.86
CA GLY A 33 -18.13 -3.08 -10.95
C GLY A 33 -18.75 -3.54 -12.27
N GLY A 34 -19.03 -4.85 -12.42
CA GLY A 34 -19.74 -5.41 -13.56
C GLY A 34 -21.24 -5.48 -13.30
N ARG A 35 -21.99 -4.46 -13.70
CA ARG A 35 -23.45 -4.53 -13.72
C ARG A 35 -23.88 -5.19 -15.03
N GLU A 36 -24.21 -6.48 -15.00
CA GLU A 36 -24.79 -7.16 -16.17
C GLU A 36 -26.23 -7.62 -15.89
N ARG A 37 -27.14 -7.15 -16.74
CA ARG A 37 -28.50 -7.67 -16.91
C ARG A 37 -28.42 -8.91 -17.80
N SER A 38 -28.17 -10.08 -17.23
CA SER A 38 -28.58 -11.33 -17.88
C SER A 38 -28.90 -12.37 -16.82
N GLY A 39 -30.09 -12.97 -16.91
CA GLY A 39 -30.63 -13.92 -15.93
C GLY A 39 -29.97 -15.29 -15.97
N ARG A 40 -28.66 -15.36 -15.73
CA ARG A 40 -27.95 -16.63 -15.46
C ARG A 40 -27.16 -16.50 -14.16
N SER A 41 -27.35 -17.48 -13.27
CA SER A 41 -26.71 -17.52 -11.95
C SER A 41 -25.17 -17.57 -12.08
N ILE A 42 -24.49 -16.81 -11.22
CA ILE A 42 -23.02 -16.78 -11.06
C ILE A 42 -22.45 -18.16 -10.67
N GLU A 43 -23.31 -19.09 -10.23
CA GLU A 43 -22.95 -20.42 -9.72
C GLU A 43 -22.43 -21.40 -10.78
N ASP A 44 -22.67 -21.14 -12.07
CA ASP A 44 -22.32 -22.06 -13.16
C ASP A 44 -20.92 -21.84 -13.75
N ARG A 45 -20.16 -20.84 -13.29
CA ARG A 45 -18.82 -20.52 -13.82
C ARG A 45 -17.65 -20.79 -12.88
N LEU A 46 -17.89 -21.45 -11.74
CA LEU A 46 -16.83 -21.82 -10.80
C LEU A 46 -16.29 -23.24 -11.07
N PRO A 47 -14.96 -23.46 -10.99
CA PRO A 47 -14.38 -24.80 -11.02
C PRO A 47 -14.94 -25.67 -9.88
N ALA A 48 -15.26 -26.94 -10.15
CA ALA A 48 -15.97 -27.87 -9.25
C ALA A 48 -15.43 -27.97 -7.81
N ARG A 49 -14.14 -27.65 -7.59
CA ARG A 49 -13.49 -27.62 -6.27
C ARG A 49 -14.01 -26.53 -5.30
N TRP A 50 -14.83 -25.59 -5.78
CA TRP A 50 -15.37 -24.48 -4.98
C TRP A 50 -16.85 -24.64 -4.56
N ARG A 51 -17.48 -25.81 -4.79
CA ARG A 51 -18.91 -26.05 -4.48
C ARG A 51 -19.22 -26.50 -3.04
N ILE A 52 -18.27 -26.48 -2.11
CA ILE A 52 -18.49 -26.99 -0.74
C ILE A 52 -18.42 -25.85 0.29
N GLY A 53 -19.59 -25.35 0.68
CA GLY A 53 -19.75 -24.58 1.92
C GLY A 53 -20.69 -23.38 1.84
N GLN A 54 -21.94 -23.56 1.41
CA GLN A 54 -23.00 -22.59 1.66
C GLN A 54 -24.28 -23.30 2.13
N ARG A 55 -24.39 -23.53 3.44
CA ARG A 55 -25.67 -23.52 4.13
C ARG A 55 -25.45 -22.80 5.46
N LEU A 56 -26.41 -21.93 5.79
CA LEU A 56 -26.54 -21.11 7.01
C LEU A 56 -26.08 -19.65 6.88
N LEU A 57 -26.86 -18.84 6.15
CA LEU A 57 -27.22 -17.49 6.58
C LEU A 57 -28.71 -17.29 6.27
N THR A 58 -29.53 -17.29 7.32
CA THR A 58 -30.99 -17.09 7.25
C THR A 58 -31.35 -15.62 7.05
N SER A 59 -32.46 -15.39 6.35
CA SER A 59 -32.93 -14.15 5.69
C SER A 59 -33.38 -12.98 6.60
N ARG A 60 -32.85 -12.83 7.83
CA ARG A 60 -33.34 -11.78 8.76
C ARG A 60 -32.36 -10.63 9.04
N GLU A 61 -31.11 -10.70 8.60
CA GLU A 61 -30.13 -9.58 8.73
C GLU A 61 -30.03 -8.69 7.49
N THR A 62 -30.45 -9.19 6.31
CA THR A 62 -30.46 -8.43 5.05
C THR A 62 -31.48 -7.28 5.03
N ASP A 63 -32.52 -7.34 5.87
CA ASP A 63 -33.63 -6.37 5.87
C ASP A 63 -33.40 -5.14 6.77
N ARG A 64 -32.30 -5.15 7.56
CA ARG A 64 -31.91 -4.04 8.45
C ARG A 64 -30.89 -3.09 7.81
N LEU A 65 -30.22 -3.53 6.74
CA LEU A 65 -29.24 -2.73 5.98
C LEU A 65 -29.84 -1.98 4.79
N GLN A 66 -31.13 -2.16 4.47
CA GLN A 66 -31.80 -1.48 3.35
C GLN A 66 -32.57 -0.20 3.71
N ARG A 67 -32.70 0.14 5.00
CA ARG A 67 -33.39 1.37 5.43
C ARG A 67 -32.40 2.29 6.14
N GLY A 68 -31.70 3.13 5.36
CA GLY A 68 -30.76 4.12 5.90
C GLY A 68 -29.94 4.85 4.83
N SER A 69 -30.58 5.84 4.19
CA SER A 69 -29.99 7.01 3.50
C SER A 69 -29.03 6.79 2.32
N THR A 70 -29.60 7.03 1.13
CA THR A 70 -28.96 7.66 -0.04
C THR A 70 -28.10 8.87 0.35
N TRP A 71 -26.89 8.96 -0.18
CA TRP A 71 -26.17 10.23 -0.27
C TRP A 71 -25.71 10.47 -1.72
N GLU A 72 -26.21 11.57 -2.27
CA GLU A 72 -25.60 12.31 -3.37
C GLU A 72 -24.31 12.97 -2.86
N THR A 73 -23.21 12.82 -3.58
CA THR A 73 -22.04 13.70 -3.43
C THR A 73 -22.02 14.69 -4.57
N SER A 74 -22.77 15.78 -4.39
CA SER A 74 -22.43 17.08 -4.95
C SER A 74 -21.29 17.66 -4.10
N TRP A 75 -20.17 17.98 -4.73
CA TRP A 75 -19.06 18.72 -4.11
C TRP A 75 -19.04 20.13 -4.69
N PRO A 76 -19.12 21.21 -3.87
CA PRO A 76 -18.97 22.56 -4.37
C PRO A 76 -17.49 22.86 -4.65
N GLY A 77 -17.19 23.15 -5.91
CA GLY A 77 -16.25 24.18 -6.36
C GLY A 77 -14.92 24.36 -5.63
N HIS A 78 -13.98 23.43 -5.80
CA HIS A 78 -12.55 23.78 -5.89
C HIS A 78 -11.87 22.85 -6.91
N ARG A 79 -11.72 23.35 -8.14
CA ARG A 79 -10.80 22.80 -9.13
C ARG A 79 -9.39 23.13 -8.66
N PHE A 80 -8.53 22.12 -8.52
CA PHE A 80 -7.09 22.36 -8.41
C PHE A 80 -6.31 21.43 -9.32
N ASP A 81 -5.67 22.05 -10.30
CA ASP A 81 -4.60 21.50 -11.13
C ASP A 81 -3.32 21.43 -10.29
N GLY A 82 -2.79 20.22 -10.10
CA GLY A 82 -1.58 19.97 -9.34
C GLY A 82 -1.03 18.61 -9.69
N GLY A 83 -0.55 18.46 -10.93
CA GLY A 83 0.14 17.27 -11.38
C GLY A 83 1.46 17.11 -10.64
N LEU A 84 1.60 16.03 -9.87
CA LEU A 84 2.86 15.59 -9.30
C LEU A 84 3.79 15.20 -10.47
N GLN A 85 4.67 16.11 -10.89
CA GLN A 85 5.74 15.81 -11.84
C GLN A 85 6.94 15.30 -11.06
N SER A 86 7.29 14.03 -11.27
CA SER A 86 8.57 13.48 -10.85
C SER A 86 9.70 14.15 -11.66
N PRO A 87 10.81 14.58 -11.04
CA PRO A 87 11.91 15.21 -11.76
C PRO A 87 12.67 14.17 -12.60
N ARG A 88 12.84 14.46 -13.89
CA ARG A 88 13.66 13.68 -14.84
C ARG A 88 15.12 14.10 -14.71
N SER A 89 16.04 13.14 -14.73
CA SER A 89 17.47 13.36 -14.94
C SER A 89 17.76 13.75 -16.40
N GLU A 90 18.43 14.88 -16.62
CA GLU A 90 18.91 15.35 -17.93
C GLU A 90 20.17 14.59 -18.37
N VAL A 91 20.24 14.23 -19.65
CA VAL A 91 21.45 13.72 -20.32
C VAL A 91 21.67 14.56 -21.58
N VAL A 92 22.87 15.15 -21.68
CA VAL A 92 23.34 15.99 -22.80
C VAL A 92 23.63 15.11 -24.02
N GLY A 93 23.22 15.59 -25.20
CA GLY A 93 23.05 14.77 -26.41
C GLY A 93 24.23 14.69 -27.39
N VAL A 94 24.16 13.65 -28.23
CA VAL A 94 24.73 13.57 -29.60
C VAL A 94 23.62 12.98 -30.50
N ALA A 95 23.54 13.45 -31.73
CA ALA A 95 22.40 13.31 -32.64
C ALA A 95 21.95 11.86 -32.96
N GLY A 96 20.65 11.58 -32.77
CA GLY A 96 19.96 10.38 -33.27
C GLY A 96 18.93 9.76 -32.30
N GLY A 97 17.68 10.24 -32.32
CA GLY A 97 16.52 9.65 -31.61
C GLY A 97 16.49 9.91 -30.09
N ILE A 98 15.32 10.22 -29.52
CA ILE A 98 15.14 10.42 -28.07
C ILE A 98 15.49 9.11 -27.34
N PRO A 99 16.54 9.03 -26.51
CA PRO A 99 16.75 7.89 -25.62
C PRO A 99 15.64 7.92 -24.57
N GLY A 100 14.72 6.96 -24.61
CA GLY A 100 13.65 6.83 -23.60
C GLY A 100 12.22 6.62 -24.11
N ASP A 101 11.98 6.57 -25.42
CA ASP A 101 10.64 6.31 -25.98
C ASP A 101 10.50 4.90 -26.59
N SER A 102 11.02 3.89 -25.88
CA SER A 102 10.84 2.49 -26.28
C SER A 102 9.36 2.09 -26.16
N PHE A 103 8.96 1.06 -26.93
CA PHE A 103 7.61 0.51 -26.81
C PHE A 103 7.28 0.12 -25.35
N LEU A 104 8.23 -0.52 -24.66
CA LEU A 104 8.12 -0.85 -23.23
C LEU A 104 7.89 0.38 -22.36
N ALA A 105 8.63 1.48 -22.58
CA ALA A 105 8.41 2.72 -21.83
C ALA A 105 7.01 3.32 -22.05
N ARG A 106 6.47 3.18 -23.28
CA ARG A 106 5.08 3.59 -23.59
C ARG A 106 4.06 2.70 -22.87
N VAL A 107 4.28 1.39 -22.83
CA VAL A 107 3.44 0.44 -22.08
C VAL A 107 3.41 0.80 -20.60
N VAL A 108 4.58 1.02 -19.99
CA VAL A 108 4.68 1.44 -18.58
C VAL A 108 3.92 2.73 -18.33
N ARG A 109 4.07 3.75 -19.20
CA ARG A 109 3.30 5.00 -19.09
C ARG A 109 1.79 4.78 -19.16
N VAL A 110 1.31 3.88 -20.00
CA VAL A 110 -0.12 3.53 -20.07
C VAL A 110 -0.61 2.91 -18.76
N LEU A 111 0.18 2.04 -18.14
CA LEU A 111 -0.15 1.43 -16.84
C LEU A 111 -0.08 2.47 -15.70
N GLU A 112 0.87 3.40 -15.73
CA GLU A 112 1.01 4.49 -14.74
C GLU A 112 -0.03 5.61 -14.93
N ALA A 113 -0.81 5.60 -16.02
CA ALA A 113 -1.88 6.57 -16.24
C ALA A 113 -3.02 6.44 -15.22
N PHE A 114 -3.17 5.27 -14.60
CA PHE A 114 -4.14 4.98 -13.55
C PHE A 114 -3.61 5.47 -12.18
N LYS A 115 -4.27 6.46 -11.58
CA LYS A 115 -3.89 6.96 -10.26
C LYS A 115 -4.65 6.25 -9.15
N ALA A 116 -4.13 6.32 -7.93
CA ALA A 116 -4.78 5.76 -6.74
C ALA A 116 -6.21 6.31 -6.59
N GLY A 117 -7.18 5.41 -6.45
CA GLY A 117 -8.61 5.75 -6.32
C GLY A 117 -9.38 5.86 -7.64
N GLU A 118 -8.71 5.79 -8.79
CA GLU A 118 -9.37 5.80 -10.11
C GLU A 118 -9.59 4.37 -10.61
N GLY A 119 -10.85 3.92 -10.62
CA GLY A 119 -11.20 2.55 -11.00
C GLY A 119 -11.37 2.30 -12.50
N ALA A 120 -11.43 3.34 -13.33
CA ALA A 120 -11.65 3.24 -14.77
C ALA A 120 -11.25 4.53 -15.51
N LEU A 121 -10.70 4.42 -16.72
CA LEU A 121 -10.31 5.55 -17.56
C LEU A 121 -10.71 5.31 -19.03
N SER A 122 -11.10 6.38 -19.73
CA SER A 122 -11.26 6.33 -21.19
C SER A 122 -9.91 6.30 -21.91
N VAL A 123 -9.88 5.72 -23.13
CA VAL A 123 -8.70 5.73 -24.00
C VAL A 123 -8.19 7.15 -24.26
N SER A 124 -9.09 8.12 -24.46
CA SER A 124 -8.74 9.54 -24.65
C SER A 124 -8.08 10.16 -23.43
N THR A 125 -8.51 9.77 -22.22
CA THR A 125 -7.89 10.22 -20.97
C THR A 125 -6.49 9.64 -20.80
N ILE A 126 -6.31 8.34 -21.09
CA ILE A 126 -5.01 7.69 -21.06
C ILE A 126 -4.06 8.33 -22.08
N ALA A 127 -4.49 8.52 -23.33
CA ALA A 127 -3.72 9.18 -24.38
C ALA A 127 -3.23 10.57 -23.95
N ARG A 128 -4.13 11.40 -23.40
CA ARG A 128 -3.80 12.72 -22.88
C ARG A 128 -2.77 12.67 -21.74
N ARG A 129 -2.93 11.78 -20.77
CA ARG A 129 -2.03 11.66 -19.60
C ARG A 129 -0.63 11.17 -19.98
N THR A 130 -0.57 10.27 -20.95
CA THR A 130 0.69 9.66 -21.41
C THR A 130 1.42 10.52 -22.44
N GLY A 131 0.75 11.52 -23.02
CA GLY A 131 1.26 12.29 -24.15
C GLY A 131 1.31 11.49 -25.46
N LEU A 132 0.60 10.36 -25.54
CA LEU A 132 0.55 9.52 -26.72
C LEU A 132 -0.61 9.92 -27.65
N HIS A 133 -0.41 9.74 -28.95
CA HIS A 133 -1.52 9.82 -29.90
C HIS A 133 -2.58 8.76 -29.57
N VAL A 134 -3.87 9.10 -29.74
CA VAL A 134 -5.00 8.23 -29.36
C VAL A 134 -4.91 6.85 -30.04
N ALA A 135 -4.52 6.81 -31.32
CA ALA A 135 -4.35 5.54 -32.03
C ALA A 135 -3.24 4.66 -31.43
N THR A 136 -2.14 5.26 -30.97
CA THR A 136 -1.03 4.56 -30.32
C THR A 136 -1.44 4.03 -28.95
N ALA A 137 -2.10 4.87 -28.13
CA ALA A 137 -2.63 4.45 -26.84
C ALA A 137 -3.64 3.31 -26.99
N SER A 138 -4.55 3.41 -27.96
CA SER A 138 -5.55 2.36 -28.26
C SER A 138 -4.90 1.01 -28.59
N ARG A 139 -3.86 1.00 -29.44
CA ARG A 139 -3.12 -0.23 -29.79
C ARG A 139 -2.41 -0.85 -28.59
N ILE A 140 -1.78 -0.03 -27.74
CA ILE A 140 -1.12 -0.52 -26.52
C ILE A 140 -2.15 -1.10 -25.55
N ILE A 141 -3.27 -0.38 -25.35
CA ILE A 141 -4.37 -0.83 -24.49
C ILE A 141 -4.93 -2.16 -24.99
N ALA A 142 -5.18 -2.30 -26.30
CA ALA A 142 -5.66 -3.56 -26.88
C ALA A 142 -4.72 -4.73 -26.58
N ALA A 143 -3.41 -4.56 -26.82
CA ALA A 143 -2.42 -5.60 -26.49
C ALA A 143 -2.38 -5.93 -24.98
N LEU A 144 -2.55 -4.93 -24.11
CA LEU A 144 -2.64 -5.16 -22.67
C LEU A 144 -3.94 -5.87 -22.25
N VAL A 145 -5.04 -5.64 -22.97
CA VAL A 145 -6.31 -6.35 -22.79
C VAL A 145 -6.21 -7.80 -23.26
N ASP A 146 -5.56 -8.05 -24.40
CA ASP A 146 -5.30 -9.41 -24.90
C ASP A 146 -4.44 -10.23 -23.92
N CYS A 147 -3.54 -9.55 -23.20
CA CYS A 147 -2.74 -10.12 -22.12
C CYS A 147 -3.46 -10.15 -20.76
N GLU A 148 -4.73 -9.73 -20.66
CA GLU A 148 -5.54 -9.62 -19.43
C GLU A 148 -4.94 -8.69 -18.34
N LEU A 149 -3.93 -7.89 -18.70
CA LEU A 149 -3.31 -6.91 -17.81
C LEU A 149 -4.21 -5.68 -17.63
N LEU A 150 -5.00 -5.36 -18.65
CA LEU A 150 -6.11 -4.42 -18.59
C LEU A 150 -7.41 -5.14 -18.96
N ILE A 151 -8.54 -4.56 -18.58
CA ILE A 151 -9.87 -4.97 -19.06
C ILE A 151 -10.56 -3.75 -19.65
N ARG A 152 -11.42 -3.98 -20.64
CA ARG A 152 -12.28 -2.96 -21.21
C ARG A 152 -13.73 -3.35 -20.96
N ASP A 153 -14.48 -2.48 -20.27
CA ASP A 153 -15.90 -2.73 -20.02
C ASP A 153 -16.79 -2.32 -21.21
N ALA A 154 -18.08 -2.61 -21.09
CA ALA A 154 -19.07 -2.34 -22.14
C ALA A 154 -19.14 -0.85 -22.52
N ASP A 155 -18.84 0.05 -21.58
CA ASP A 155 -18.84 1.51 -21.78
C ASP A 155 -17.50 2.02 -22.35
N SER A 156 -16.67 1.11 -22.87
CA SER A 156 -15.33 1.41 -23.38
C SER A 156 -14.38 2.02 -22.34
N GLN A 157 -14.66 1.87 -21.05
CA GLN A 157 -13.71 2.26 -20.01
C GLN A 157 -12.70 1.14 -19.82
N VAL A 158 -11.46 1.57 -19.64
CA VAL A 158 -10.32 0.70 -19.41
C VAL A 158 -10.07 0.65 -17.90
N ARG A 159 -9.83 -0.54 -17.37
CA ARG A 159 -9.51 -0.76 -15.95
C ARG A 159 -8.29 -1.68 -15.84
N VAL A 160 -7.63 -1.65 -14.69
CA VAL A 160 -6.55 -2.60 -14.39
C VAL A 160 -7.16 -4.00 -14.26
N GLY A 161 -6.62 -4.97 -15.01
CA GLY A 161 -7.08 -6.35 -15.00
C GLY A 161 -6.58 -7.13 -13.79
N LEU A 162 -7.28 -8.22 -13.44
CA LEU A 162 -6.91 -9.07 -12.29
C LEU A 162 -5.50 -9.66 -12.43
N ARG A 163 -5.05 -9.94 -13.65
CA ARG A 163 -3.74 -10.55 -13.90
C ARG A 163 -2.57 -9.68 -13.44
N MET A 164 -2.70 -8.35 -13.51
CA MET A 164 -1.71 -7.42 -12.92
C MET A 164 -1.59 -7.63 -11.42
N TRP A 165 -2.72 -7.82 -10.71
CA TRP A 165 -2.71 -8.11 -9.28
C TRP A 165 -2.11 -9.48 -8.99
N GLU A 166 -2.43 -10.51 -9.76
CA GLU A 166 -1.84 -11.84 -9.56
C GLU A 166 -0.32 -11.85 -9.77
N ILE A 167 0.18 -11.16 -10.80
CA ILE A 167 1.62 -11.00 -11.05
C ILE A 167 2.25 -10.24 -9.87
N GLY A 168 1.62 -9.15 -9.45
CA GLY A 168 2.05 -8.36 -8.30
C GLY A 168 2.16 -9.20 -7.03
N LEU A 169 1.17 -10.06 -6.75
CA LEU A 169 1.22 -10.95 -5.58
C LEU A 169 2.35 -11.97 -5.65
N ARG A 170 2.53 -12.64 -6.79
CA ARG A 170 3.58 -13.66 -6.97
C ARG A 170 4.98 -13.08 -6.82
N ALA A 171 5.16 -11.82 -7.23
CA ALA A 171 6.44 -11.15 -7.26
C ALA A 171 6.64 -10.14 -6.11
N SER A 172 5.72 -10.04 -5.14
CA SER A 172 5.79 -9.00 -4.11
C SER A 172 6.77 -9.39 -2.99
N PRO A 173 7.93 -8.71 -2.89
CA PRO A 173 8.83 -8.91 -1.75
C PRO A 173 8.22 -8.40 -0.43
N THR A 174 7.15 -7.60 -0.51
CA THR A 174 6.51 -6.97 0.64
C THR A 174 5.26 -7.72 1.13
N LEU A 175 4.82 -8.78 0.43
CA LEU A 175 3.62 -9.53 0.79
C LEU A 175 3.75 -10.21 2.15
N ALA A 176 4.84 -10.96 2.36
CA ALA A 176 5.13 -11.60 3.66
C ALA A 176 5.20 -10.57 4.79
N LEU A 177 5.75 -9.38 4.50
CA LEU A 177 5.80 -8.27 5.45
C LEU A 177 4.40 -7.78 5.83
N ARG A 178 3.56 -7.55 4.82
CA ARG A 178 2.18 -7.09 4.99
C ARG A 178 1.36 -8.09 5.79
N GLU A 179 1.41 -9.37 5.42
CA GLU A 179 0.64 -10.44 6.08
C GLU A 179 1.05 -10.62 7.54
N ALA A 180 2.35 -10.59 7.83
CA ALA A 180 2.84 -10.65 9.20
C ALA A 180 2.46 -9.40 10.01
N ALA A 181 2.38 -8.22 9.39
CA ALA A 181 2.11 -6.97 10.08
C ALA A 181 0.62 -6.71 10.36
N LEU A 182 -0.26 -7.14 9.45
CA LEU A 182 -1.66 -6.71 9.42
C LEU A 182 -2.42 -6.94 10.74
N PRO A 183 -2.36 -8.11 11.41
CA PRO A 183 -3.08 -8.31 12.67
C PRO A 183 -2.65 -7.33 13.77
N TYR A 184 -1.35 -7.04 13.85
CA TYR A 184 -0.81 -6.09 14.83
C TYR A 184 -1.14 -4.64 14.51
N MET A 185 -1.26 -4.31 13.21
CA MET A 185 -1.72 -3.00 12.78
C MET A 185 -3.20 -2.80 13.10
N GLU A 186 -4.05 -3.84 12.98
CA GLU A 186 -5.47 -3.79 13.33
C GLU A 186 -5.66 -3.51 14.84
N ASP A 187 -4.94 -4.21 15.71
CA ASP A 187 -4.93 -3.96 17.16
C ASP A 187 -4.54 -2.51 17.48
N LEU A 188 -3.45 -2.04 16.86
CA LEU A 188 -2.96 -0.68 17.04
C LEU A 188 -3.98 0.35 16.53
N HIS A 189 -4.59 0.10 15.39
CA HIS A 189 -5.59 0.98 14.80
C HIS A 189 -6.83 1.10 15.70
N ALA A 190 -7.31 -0.01 16.25
CA ALA A 190 -8.45 -0.02 17.16
C ALA A 190 -8.21 0.87 18.40
N THR A 191 -6.96 0.94 18.87
CA THR A 191 -6.57 1.77 20.02
C THR A 191 -6.35 3.24 19.64
N VAL A 192 -5.70 3.49 18.51
CA VAL A 192 -5.29 4.85 18.09
C VAL A 192 -6.45 5.63 17.48
N GLY A 193 -7.37 4.96 16.77
CA GLY A 193 -8.54 5.58 16.15
C GLY A 193 -8.20 6.60 15.06
N GLN A 194 -7.04 6.48 14.41
CA GLN A 194 -6.55 7.35 13.34
C GLN A 194 -5.86 6.49 12.26
N HIS A 195 -4.81 6.99 11.59
CA HIS A 195 -4.10 6.21 10.59
C HIS A 195 -2.99 5.37 11.22
N VAL A 196 -2.89 4.11 10.80
CA VAL A 196 -1.73 3.23 11.02
C VAL A 196 -1.18 2.84 9.66
N GLN A 197 0.13 2.95 9.47
CA GLN A 197 0.75 2.73 8.16
C GLN A 197 1.99 1.84 8.26
N LEU A 198 2.14 0.98 7.26
CA LEU A 198 3.31 0.17 7.03
C LEU A 198 4.02 0.63 5.77
N SER A 199 5.33 0.81 5.87
CA SER A 199 6.11 1.39 4.79
C SER A 199 7.48 0.77 4.66
N VAL A 200 7.98 0.70 3.43
CA VAL A 200 9.32 0.22 3.08
C VAL A 200 10.06 1.26 2.27
N ARG A 201 11.38 1.11 2.19
CA ARG A 201 12.20 1.92 1.29
C ARG A 201 12.16 1.35 -0.11
N TYR A 202 11.97 2.21 -1.10
CA TYR A 202 12.11 1.90 -2.51
C TYR A 202 12.98 2.98 -3.17
N GLY A 203 14.26 2.67 -3.38
CA GLY A 203 15.26 3.66 -3.81
C GLY A 203 15.36 4.82 -2.81
N ALA A 204 15.17 6.06 -3.31
CA ALA A 204 15.15 7.31 -2.55
C ALA A 204 13.75 7.70 -2.01
N GLU A 205 12.77 6.80 -2.11
CA GLU A 205 11.38 7.06 -1.76
C GLU A 205 10.86 6.07 -0.71
N VAL A 206 9.78 6.47 -0.05
CA VAL A 206 8.95 5.63 0.82
C VAL A 206 7.81 5.04 0.00
N LEU A 207 7.65 3.72 0.06
CA LEU A 207 6.48 3.02 -0.45
C LEU A 207 5.59 2.60 0.72
N PHE A 208 4.32 3.02 0.71
CA PHE A 208 3.33 2.60 1.70
C PHE A 208 2.69 1.28 1.24
N VAL A 209 2.98 0.21 1.99
CA VAL A 209 2.54 -1.15 1.71
C VAL A 209 1.13 -1.40 2.24
N GLU A 210 0.79 -0.80 3.39
CA GLU A 210 -0.52 -0.94 4.00
C GLU A 210 -0.90 0.33 4.77
N ARG A 211 -2.21 0.64 4.82
CA ARG A 211 -2.77 1.77 5.56
C ARG A 211 -4.16 1.44 6.07
N LEU A 212 -4.30 1.44 7.39
CA LEU A 212 -5.60 1.41 8.07
C LEU A 212 -6.01 2.84 8.42
N SER A 213 -7.28 3.18 8.22
CA SER A 213 -7.83 4.52 8.45
C SER A 213 -9.20 4.47 9.12
N ALA A 214 -9.38 5.25 10.19
CA ALA A 214 -10.69 5.48 10.77
C ALA A 214 -11.54 6.45 9.90
N PRO A 215 -12.89 6.36 9.94
CA PRO A 215 -13.77 7.24 9.14
C PRO A 215 -13.59 8.74 9.39
N GLN A 216 -13.18 9.13 10.61
CA GLN A 216 -13.01 10.52 11.06
C GLN A 216 -11.54 10.87 11.26
N ALA A 217 -10.63 10.17 10.58
CA ALA A 217 -9.21 10.42 10.71
C ALA A 217 -8.79 11.73 10.01
N VAL A 218 -7.71 12.33 10.50
CA VAL A 218 -7.11 13.57 9.95
C VAL A 218 -6.77 13.44 8.45
N PRO A 219 -6.72 14.52 7.65
CA PRO A 219 -6.25 14.43 6.27
C PRO A 219 -4.85 13.80 6.17
N ASN A 220 -4.72 12.79 5.32
CA ASN A 220 -3.46 12.08 5.08
C ASN A 220 -3.13 12.02 3.59
N ARG A 221 -2.05 12.71 3.21
CA ARG A 221 -1.56 12.83 1.83
C ARG A 221 -0.71 11.64 1.36
N SER A 222 -0.36 10.69 2.23
CA SER A 222 0.25 9.44 1.76
C SER A 222 -0.84 8.58 1.12
N HIS A 223 -0.82 8.49 -0.21
CA HIS A 223 -1.68 7.58 -0.95
C HIS A 223 -1.18 6.14 -0.79
N LEU A 224 -2.11 5.18 -0.67
CA LEU A 224 -1.79 3.75 -0.80
C LEU A 224 -1.18 3.51 -2.19
N ALA A 225 -0.07 2.76 -2.24
CA ALA A 225 0.77 2.59 -3.44
C ALA A 225 1.34 3.91 -4.03
N GLY A 226 1.25 5.03 -3.30
CA GLY A 226 1.94 6.27 -3.62
C GLY A 226 3.37 6.28 -3.07
N ARG A 227 4.22 7.11 -3.67
CA ARG A 227 5.61 7.31 -3.23
C ARG A 227 5.78 8.70 -2.62
N LEU A 228 6.57 8.80 -1.56
CA LEU A 228 6.96 10.06 -0.93
C LEU A 228 8.49 10.13 -0.77
N PRO A 229 9.13 11.29 -0.96
CA PRO A 229 10.55 11.45 -0.65
C PRO A 229 10.85 11.10 0.81
N LEU A 230 11.99 10.44 1.04
CA LEU A 230 12.36 9.94 2.37
C LEU A 230 12.49 11.04 3.43
N HIS A 231 12.86 12.27 3.08
CA HIS A 231 13.07 13.34 4.07
C HIS A 231 11.77 13.92 4.66
N VAL A 232 10.62 13.67 4.04
CA VAL A 232 9.38 14.41 4.34
C VAL A 232 8.61 13.81 5.50
N SER A 233 8.43 12.48 5.50
CA SER A 233 7.57 11.76 6.44
C SER A 233 8.36 11.16 7.60
N SER A 234 7.70 10.92 8.73
CA SER A 234 8.33 10.20 9.86
C SER A 234 8.83 8.82 9.44
N SER A 235 8.03 8.07 8.67
CA SER A 235 8.46 6.78 8.11
C SER A 235 9.70 6.91 7.25
N GLY A 236 9.74 7.91 6.37
CA GLY A 236 10.88 8.11 5.50
C GLY A 236 12.14 8.50 6.26
N GLN A 237 12.01 9.35 7.28
CA GLN A 237 13.15 9.74 8.10
C GLN A 237 13.68 8.58 8.94
N VAL A 238 12.81 7.67 9.44
CA VAL A 238 13.24 6.41 10.05
C VAL A 238 14.02 5.56 9.04
N LEU A 239 13.45 5.30 7.87
CA LEU A 239 14.08 4.48 6.82
C LEU A 239 15.42 5.09 6.35
N LEU A 240 15.52 6.42 6.29
CA LEU A 240 16.74 7.13 5.92
C LEU A 240 17.78 7.14 7.03
N ALA A 241 17.36 7.32 8.28
CA ALA A 241 18.25 7.37 9.44
C ALA A 241 18.99 6.04 9.66
N PHE A 242 18.29 4.93 9.44
CA PHE A 242 18.84 3.57 9.54
C PHE A 242 19.26 2.97 8.19
N GLY A 243 19.16 3.74 7.10
CA GLY A 243 19.66 3.36 5.78
C GLY A 243 21.19 3.53 5.66
N PRO A 244 21.78 3.05 4.55
CA PRO A 244 23.22 3.18 4.32
C PRO A 244 23.62 4.65 4.19
N ALA A 245 24.87 4.98 4.56
CA ALA A 245 25.37 6.35 4.50
C ALA A 245 25.36 6.93 3.07
N SER A 246 25.58 6.08 2.06
CA SER A 246 25.50 6.47 0.64
C SER A 246 24.13 7.03 0.26
N LEU A 247 23.04 6.44 0.77
CA LEU A 247 21.68 6.92 0.54
C LEU A 247 21.45 8.31 1.15
N GLN A 248 22.02 8.56 2.34
CA GLN A 248 21.92 9.89 2.97
C GLN A 248 22.66 10.94 2.12
N THR A 249 23.85 10.60 1.63
CA THR A 249 24.62 11.46 0.72
C THR A 249 23.85 11.73 -0.58
N GLU A 250 23.30 10.69 -1.21
CA GLU A 250 22.52 10.80 -2.44
C GLU A 250 21.34 11.77 -2.28
N ILE A 251 20.51 11.57 -1.26
CA ILE A 251 19.32 12.40 -1.03
C ILE A 251 19.70 13.84 -0.69
N MET A 252 20.73 14.04 0.14
CA MET A 252 21.18 15.38 0.53
C MET A 252 21.94 16.11 -0.59
N SER A 253 22.31 15.43 -1.67
CA SER A 253 22.95 16.04 -2.85
C SER A 253 21.95 16.69 -3.81
N GLN A 254 20.66 16.43 -3.64
CA GLN A 254 19.58 16.92 -4.48
C GLN A 254 18.72 17.98 -3.77
N PRO A 255 18.00 18.85 -4.50
CA PRO A 255 17.02 19.75 -3.91
C PRO A 255 15.92 18.98 -3.16
N LEU A 256 15.72 19.30 -1.89
CA LEU A 256 14.70 18.67 -1.05
C LEU A 256 13.35 19.38 -1.24
N ALA A 257 12.37 18.66 -1.79
CA ALA A 257 11.02 19.18 -2.01
C ALA A 257 10.34 19.69 -0.73
N ARG A 258 9.70 20.85 -0.82
CA ARG A 258 8.90 21.47 0.24
C ARG A 258 7.42 21.14 0.07
N TYR A 259 6.77 20.62 1.11
CA TYR A 259 5.32 20.32 1.11
C TYR A 259 4.52 21.30 1.96
N THR A 260 5.14 21.83 3.01
CA THR A 260 4.60 22.83 3.93
C THR A 260 5.73 23.74 4.40
N GLU A 261 5.39 24.75 5.19
CA GLU A 261 6.40 25.60 5.79
C GLU A 261 7.33 24.87 6.77
N ARG A 262 6.85 23.76 7.35
CA ARG A 262 7.56 22.94 8.34
C ARG A 262 8.35 21.78 7.74
N THR A 263 8.27 21.55 6.42
CA THR A 263 9.09 20.51 5.78
C THR A 263 10.56 20.86 5.91
N ILE A 264 11.38 19.93 6.42
CA ILE A 264 12.83 20.09 6.47
C ILE A 264 13.38 20.00 5.03
N THR A 265 13.90 21.09 4.48
CA THR A 265 14.44 21.12 3.11
C THR A 265 15.95 21.39 3.04
N ARG A 266 16.61 21.52 4.19
CA ARG A 266 18.03 21.87 4.31
C ARG A 266 18.84 20.67 4.82
N PRO A 267 19.83 20.14 4.06
CA PRO A 267 20.65 19.02 4.49
C PRO A 267 21.30 19.16 5.87
N GLU A 268 21.76 20.37 6.21
CA GLU A 268 22.36 20.74 7.48
C GLU A 268 21.40 20.66 8.67
N VAL A 269 20.08 20.73 8.42
CA VAL A 269 19.03 20.49 9.42
C VAL A 269 18.63 19.02 9.44
N LEU A 270 18.57 18.38 8.27
CA LEU A 270 18.16 16.98 8.16
C LEU A 270 19.20 16.02 8.78
N ARG A 271 20.50 16.26 8.57
CA ARG A 271 21.57 15.38 9.08
C ARG A 271 21.58 15.21 10.60
N PRO A 272 21.58 16.26 11.44
CA PRO A 272 21.49 16.08 12.88
C PRO A 272 20.16 15.42 13.29
N ARG A 273 19.06 15.71 12.59
CA ARG A 273 17.77 15.05 12.83
C ARG A 273 17.83 13.54 12.62
N LEU A 274 18.50 13.06 11.57
CA LEU A 274 18.70 11.62 11.33
C LEU A 274 19.55 10.96 12.42
N ALA A 275 20.55 11.66 12.96
CA ALA A 275 21.35 11.17 14.07
C ALA A 275 20.49 11.02 15.35
N GLU A 276 19.69 12.02 15.67
CA GLU A 276 18.74 11.98 16.79
C GLU A 276 17.73 10.82 16.65
N ILE A 277 17.25 10.55 15.43
CA ILE A 277 16.34 9.42 15.16
C ILE A 277 17.03 8.08 15.42
N ARG A 278 18.31 7.94 15.06
CA ARG A 278 19.07 6.72 15.35
C ARG A 278 19.23 6.48 16.86
N GLU A 279 19.49 7.54 17.61
CA GLU A 279 19.66 7.49 19.06
C GLU A 279 18.35 7.17 19.79
N ARG A 280 17.27 7.87 19.43
CA ARG A 280 15.96 7.75 20.10
C ARG A 280 15.13 6.56 19.63
N GLY A 281 15.40 6.05 18.42
CA GLY A 281 14.66 4.94 17.83
C GLY A 281 13.30 5.31 17.22
N PHE A 282 12.99 6.60 17.04
CA PHE A 282 11.75 7.03 16.39
C PHE A 282 11.91 8.40 15.70
N ALA A 283 11.06 8.67 14.72
CA ALA A 283 10.96 9.98 14.08
C ALA A 283 9.58 10.60 14.33
N LEU A 284 9.57 11.90 14.62
CA LEU A 284 8.36 12.72 14.73
C LEU A 284 8.40 13.81 13.65
N CYS A 285 7.33 13.93 12.88
CA CYS A 285 7.17 14.96 11.85
C CYS A 285 5.82 15.64 12.05
N ALA A 286 5.82 16.81 12.68
CA ALA A 286 4.63 17.60 12.95
C ALA A 286 4.43 18.68 11.88
N GLY A 287 3.33 18.61 11.15
CA GLY A 287 3.00 19.57 10.12
C GLY A 287 3.83 19.44 8.83
N HIS A 288 4.70 18.42 8.68
CA HIS A 288 5.63 18.35 7.54
C HIS A 288 4.93 18.14 6.20
N LEU A 289 3.95 17.24 6.15
CA LEU A 289 3.24 16.86 4.92
C LEU A 289 1.89 17.59 4.79
N HIS A 290 1.22 17.85 5.92
CA HIS A 290 -0.02 18.60 6.01
C HIS A 290 -0.01 19.47 7.27
N PRO A 291 -0.38 20.78 7.23
CA PRO A 291 -0.24 21.69 8.37
C PRO A 291 -0.95 21.23 9.64
N GLU A 292 -2.06 20.49 9.51
CA GLU A 292 -2.91 20.03 10.62
C GLU A 292 -2.59 18.62 11.15
N ALA A 293 -1.66 17.91 10.50
CA ALA A 293 -1.34 16.53 10.82
C ALA A 293 0.10 16.38 11.32
N GLN A 294 0.29 15.47 12.25
CA GLN A 294 1.60 15.01 12.71
C GLN A 294 1.71 13.50 12.58
N SER A 295 2.93 13.02 12.37
CA SER A 295 3.19 11.58 12.23
C SER A 295 4.36 11.17 13.11
N ILE A 296 4.27 9.97 13.68
CA ILE A 296 5.36 9.35 14.43
C ILE A 296 5.59 7.94 13.92
N ALA A 297 6.87 7.57 13.78
CA ALA A 297 7.25 6.30 13.19
C ALA A 297 8.40 5.63 13.97
N VAL A 298 8.40 4.31 13.94
CA VAL A 298 9.43 3.45 14.55
C VAL A 298 9.95 2.44 13.52
N PRO A 299 11.22 2.00 13.63
CA PRO A 299 11.77 0.99 12.74
C PRO A 299 11.22 -0.41 13.06
N ILE A 300 10.92 -1.17 12.00
CA ILE A 300 10.74 -2.63 12.06
C ILE A 300 12.04 -3.26 11.57
N ARG A 301 12.67 -4.09 12.42
CA ARG A 301 13.94 -4.77 12.11
C ARG A 301 13.69 -6.21 11.63
N ARG A 302 14.54 -6.74 10.76
CA ARG A 302 14.57 -8.18 10.47
C ARG A 302 15.25 -8.87 11.66
N SER A 303 14.70 -9.90 12.27
CA SER A 303 15.38 -10.45 13.47
C SER A 303 16.73 -11.07 13.08
N ALA A 304 17.71 -10.93 13.98
CA ALA A 304 19.14 -11.26 13.86
C ALA A 304 20.04 -10.18 13.22
N SER A 305 19.54 -9.34 12.30
CA SER A 305 20.32 -8.22 11.77
C SER A 305 19.80 -6.90 12.32
N SER A 306 20.67 -5.96 12.67
CA SER A 306 20.26 -4.59 13.06
C SER A 306 19.59 -3.83 11.90
N VAL A 307 19.41 -4.47 10.74
CA VAL A 307 18.85 -3.90 9.52
C VAL A 307 17.37 -3.59 9.71
N VAL A 308 17.02 -2.35 9.39
CA VAL A 308 15.63 -1.88 9.35
C VAL A 308 15.02 -2.29 8.01
N ALA A 309 14.05 -3.20 8.06
CA ALA A 309 13.35 -3.72 6.89
C ALA A 309 12.16 -2.84 6.48
N ALA A 310 11.52 -2.21 7.47
CA ALA A 310 10.32 -1.41 7.27
C ALA A 310 10.16 -0.36 8.37
N SER A 311 9.13 0.47 8.25
CA SER A 311 8.73 1.44 9.24
C SER A 311 7.24 1.31 9.53
N LEU A 312 6.89 1.30 10.83
CA LEU A 312 5.52 1.38 11.33
C LEU A 312 5.27 2.82 11.79
N SER A 313 4.19 3.43 11.31
CA SER A 313 3.84 4.81 11.67
C SER A 313 2.38 5.00 11.99
N VAL A 314 2.10 6.08 12.72
CA VAL A 314 0.75 6.61 12.91
C VAL A 314 0.70 8.07 12.51
N VAL A 315 -0.46 8.49 11.98
CA VAL A 315 -0.74 9.88 11.63
C VAL A 315 -1.95 10.35 12.42
N LEU A 316 -1.81 11.49 13.09
CA LEU A 316 -2.74 12.05 14.07
C LEU A 316 -2.96 13.54 13.80
N PRO A 317 -4.06 14.14 14.30
CA PRO A 317 -4.19 15.58 14.39
C PRO A 317 -3.09 16.21 15.26
N ASN A 318 -2.75 17.47 14.99
CA ASN A 318 -1.92 18.27 15.88
C ASN A 318 -2.57 18.40 17.28
N GLY A 319 -1.74 18.68 18.31
CA GLY A 319 -2.23 18.97 19.67
C GLY A 319 -2.34 17.76 20.61
N ARG A 320 -2.28 16.53 20.09
CA ARG A 320 -1.97 15.34 20.92
C ARG A 320 -0.46 15.17 21.02
N SER A 321 0.06 14.62 22.12
CA SER A 321 1.48 14.23 22.20
C SER A 321 1.66 12.84 21.56
N PRO A 322 2.20 12.74 20.33
CA PRO A 322 2.40 11.45 19.67
C PRO A 322 3.51 10.64 20.36
N VAL A 323 4.38 11.28 21.14
CA VAL A 323 5.50 10.63 21.84
C VAL A 323 5.00 9.59 22.84
N ALA A 324 3.81 9.79 23.42
CA ALA A 324 3.19 8.81 24.31
C ALA A 324 2.86 7.47 23.63
N LEU A 325 2.77 7.44 22.30
CA LEU A 325 2.51 6.21 21.52
C LEU A 325 3.80 5.44 21.19
N VAL A 326 4.99 6.01 21.41
CA VAL A 326 6.27 5.35 21.07
C VAL A 326 6.41 3.97 21.70
N PRO A 327 6.12 3.76 23.00
CA PRO A 327 6.24 2.42 23.60
C PRO A 327 5.32 1.39 22.94
N VAL A 328 4.08 1.78 22.62
CA VAL A 328 3.10 0.90 21.96
C VAL A 328 3.53 0.61 20.53
N LEU A 329 3.99 1.61 19.78
CA LEU A 329 4.51 1.45 18.44
C LEU A 329 5.74 0.54 18.40
N ALA A 330 6.71 0.77 19.28
CA ALA A 330 7.93 -0.02 19.36
C ALA A 330 7.63 -1.48 19.74
N SER A 331 6.74 -1.71 20.70
CA SER A 331 6.27 -3.06 21.05
C SER A 331 5.58 -3.74 19.87
N THR A 332 4.70 -3.02 19.16
CA THR A 332 4.03 -3.52 17.96
C THR A 332 5.04 -3.87 16.86
N ALA A 333 5.99 -2.97 16.58
CA ALA A 333 7.06 -3.21 15.61
C ALA A 333 7.92 -4.43 15.98
N HIS A 334 8.19 -4.66 17.27
CA HIS A 334 8.91 -5.85 17.73
C HIS A 334 8.09 -7.13 17.52
N ARG A 335 6.78 -7.11 17.77
CA ARG A 335 5.88 -8.25 17.47
C ARG A 335 5.86 -8.56 15.98
N ILE A 336 5.80 -7.53 15.13
CA ILE A 336 5.90 -7.68 13.67
C ILE A 336 7.25 -8.29 13.30
N SER A 337 8.37 -7.74 13.80
CA SER A 337 9.72 -8.28 13.58
C SER A 337 9.83 -9.77 13.90
N ARG A 338 9.24 -10.22 15.02
CA ARG A 338 9.24 -11.64 15.40
C ARG A 338 8.40 -12.50 14.45
N ALA A 339 7.23 -12.02 14.04
CA ALA A 339 6.36 -12.73 13.10
C ALA A 339 7.02 -12.88 11.72
N LEU A 340 7.74 -11.86 11.26
CA LEU A 340 8.52 -11.94 10.01
C LEU A 340 9.55 -13.05 10.06
N SER A 341 10.31 -13.13 11.16
CA SER A 341 11.35 -14.13 11.29
C SER A 341 10.82 -15.55 11.38
N SER A 342 9.65 -15.79 11.97
CA SER A 342 9.00 -17.10 11.92
C SER A 342 8.58 -17.48 10.50
N THR A 343 8.09 -16.52 9.71
CA THR A 343 7.71 -16.76 8.32
C THR A 343 8.93 -17.09 7.45
N TYR A 344 10.05 -16.37 7.64
CA TYR A 344 11.29 -16.63 6.91
C TYR A 344 12.02 -17.91 7.36
N ALA A 345 11.96 -18.26 8.64
CA ALA A 345 12.51 -19.54 9.14
C ALA A 345 11.71 -20.74 8.62
N SER A 346 10.40 -20.55 8.35
CA SER A 346 9.55 -21.56 7.72
C SER A 346 9.76 -21.66 6.20
N SER A 347 10.39 -20.66 5.59
CA SER A 347 10.70 -20.60 4.15
C SER A 347 12.18 -20.83 3.83
N GLN A 348 13.02 -21.17 4.82
CA GLN A 348 14.46 -21.37 4.69
C GLN A 348 14.87 -22.67 3.93
N ASP A 349 14.00 -23.16 3.06
CA ASP A 349 14.36 -24.01 1.91
C ASP A 349 14.53 -23.20 0.61
N ALA A 350 14.43 -21.86 0.64
CA ALA A 350 14.64 -21.01 -0.53
C ALA A 350 15.33 -19.68 -0.16
N ASP A 351 16.67 -19.68 -0.22
CA ASP A 351 17.51 -18.49 -0.14
C ASP A 351 17.19 -17.51 -1.28
N ILE A 352 16.71 -16.30 -0.96
CA ILE A 352 16.85 -15.11 -1.82
C ILE A 352 17.15 -13.88 -0.95
N GLU A 353 18.30 -13.27 -1.22
CA GLU A 353 18.80 -11.99 -0.72
C GLU A 353 17.97 -10.82 -1.31
N LEU A 354 17.56 -9.85 -0.48
CA LEU A 354 16.77 -8.67 -0.85
C LEU A 354 17.65 -7.42 -1.04
#